data_AF-A0A395YM63-F1
#
_entry.id   AF-A0A395YM63-F1
#
_cell.length_a   1.000
_cell.length_b   1.000
_cell.length_c   1.000
_cell.angle_alpha   90.00
_cell.angle_beta   90.00
_cell.angle_gamma   90.00
#
_symmetry.space_group_name_H-M   'P 1'
#
loop_
_entity.id
_entity.type
_entity.pdbx_description
1 polymer ?
#
loop_
_entity_poly.entity_id
_entity_poly.type
_entity_poly.pdbx_seq_one_letter_code
_entity_poly.pdbx_strand_id
1 'polypeptide(L)'
;MTNSKLTALLKKEMIPALGCTGPTAYALATACCKPFLTAVPEKVNIYVSPAFLKIGFGVATPGTTEPGIPIAAALGLVGGGLYPGTAGAEAMYGRRC
;
A
#
# COMPACT_ATOMS: atom_id res chain seq x y z
N MET A 1 -5.70 -33.38 -15.46
CA MET A 1 -5.31 -32.25 -14.58
C MET A 1 -5.43 -32.76 -13.14
N THR A 2 -4.34 -32.93 -12.40
CA THR A 2 -4.36 -33.50 -11.05
C THR A 2 -4.76 -32.44 -10.01
N ASN A 3 -5.55 -32.81 -9.00
CA ASN A 3 -6.01 -31.91 -7.94
C ASN A 3 -4.87 -31.08 -7.31
N SER A 4 -3.68 -31.66 -7.19
CA SER A 4 -2.47 -30.99 -6.68
C SER A 4 -2.02 -29.78 -7.53
N LYS A 5 -2.14 -29.85 -8.87
CA LYS A 5 -1.80 -28.71 -9.75
C LYS A 5 -2.78 -27.55 -9.60
N LEU A 6 -4.06 -27.84 -9.37
CA LEU A 6 -5.07 -26.82 -9.14
C LEU A 6 -4.86 -26.10 -7.80
N THR A 7 -4.54 -26.84 -6.74
CA THR A 7 -4.24 -26.25 -5.42
C THR A 7 -3.00 -25.35 -5.47
N ALA A 8 -1.95 -25.75 -6.20
CA ALA A 8 -0.75 -24.93 -6.36
C ALA A 8 -1.04 -23.63 -7.13
N LEU A 9 -1.87 -23.71 -8.18
CA LEU A 9 -2.29 -22.55 -8.96
C LEU A 9 -3.12 -21.58 -8.10
N LEU A 10 -4.10 -22.09 -7.34
CA LEU A 10 -4.91 -21.27 -6.45
C LEU A 10 -4.08 -20.57 -5.39
N LYS A 11 -3.13 -21.26 -4.75
CA LYS A 11 -2.23 -20.62 -3.77
C LYS A 11 -1.40 -19.50 -4.39
N LYS A 12 -0.96 -19.66 -5.64
CA LYS A 12 -0.17 -18.64 -6.35
C LYS A 12 -0.99 -17.38 -6.66
N GLU A 13 -2.24 -17.54 -7.09
CA GLU A 13 -3.12 -16.43 -7.47
C GLU A 13 -3.85 -15.79 -6.28
N MET A 14 -4.03 -16.53 -5.19
CA MET A 14 -4.75 -16.05 -4.00
C MET A 14 -3.93 -15.03 -3.20
N ILE A 15 -2.60 -15.13 -3.22
CA ILE A 15 -1.69 -14.18 -2.53
C ILE A 15 -1.87 -12.72 -3.01
N PRO A 16 -1.82 -12.41 -4.32
CA PRO A 16 -2.08 -11.05 -4.81
C PRO A 16 -3.56 -10.64 -4.68
N ALA A 17 -4.50 -11.60 -4.66
CA ALA A 17 -5.93 -11.31 -4.57
C ALA A 17 -6.43 -11.00 -3.14
N LEU A 18 -5.70 -11.44 -2.09
CA LEU A 18 -6.13 -11.34 -0.69
C LEU A 18 -5.88 -9.99 0.00
N GLY A 19 -5.24 -9.03 -0.66
CA GLY A 19 -5.35 -7.62 -0.30
C GLY A 19 -4.04 -6.90 0.03
N CYS A 20 -3.87 -5.76 -0.63
CA CYS A 20 -3.06 -4.62 -0.20
C CYS A 20 -3.47 -3.32 -0.93
N THR A 21 -4.63 -3.34 -1.62
CA THR A 21 -5.08 -2.30 -2.56
C THR A 21 -5.43 -1.00 -1.84
N GLY A 22 -5.97 -1.09 -0.62
CA GLY A 22 -6.26 0.09 0.22
C GLY A 22 -4.98 0.80 0.66
N PRO A 23 -4.15 0.19 1.54
CA PRO A 23 -2.94 0.82 2.08
C PRO A 23 -2.01 1.40 1.01
N THR A 24 -1.79 0.66 -0.07
CA THR A 24 -0.93 1.09 -1.18
C THR A 24 -1.47 2.33 -1.89
N ALA A 25 -2.80 2.47 -2.01
CA ALA A 25 -3.40 3.64 -2.65
C ALA A 25 -3.18 4.93 -1.84
N TYR A 26 -3.27 4.89 -0.50
CA TYR A 26 -2.99 6.08 0.33
C TYR A 26 -1.51 6.43 0.33
N ALA A 27 -0.64 5.41 0.39
CA ALA A 27 0.80 5.61 0.32
C ALA A 27 1.20 6.23 -1.04
N LEU A 28 0.64 5.74 -2.14
CA LEU A 28 0.91 6.31 -3.47
C LEU A 28 0.37 7.73 -3.60
N ALA A 29 -0.86 7.99 -3.13
CA ALA A 29 -1.45 9.32 -3.19
C ALA A 29 -0.61 10.37 -2.44
N THR A 30 -0.09 10.02 -1.26
CA THR A 30 0.77 10.90 -0.48
C THR A 30 2.19 11.02 -1.04
N ALA A 31 2.75 9.95 -1.61
CA ALA A 31 4.03 9.99 -2.32
C ALA A 31 3.98 10.92 -3.55
N CYS A 32 2.87 10.93 -4.29
CA CYS A 32 2.65 11.83 -5.41
C CYS A 32 2.61 13.31 -5.00
N CYS A 33 2.25 13.62 -3.75
CA CYS A 33 2.27 14.99 -3.25
C CYS A 33 3.68 15.48 -2.94
N LYS A 34 4.63 14.58 -2.62
CA LYS A 34 6.00 14.91 -2.21
C LYS A 34 6.75 15.95 -3.05
N PRO A 35 6.75 15.95 -4.41
CA PRO A 35 7.48 16.96 -5.19
C PRO A 35 6.87 18.36 -5.08
N PHE A 36 5.61 18.47 -4.66
CA PHE A 36 4.94 19.75 -4.46
C PHE A 36 5.19 20.32 -3.05
N LEU A 37 5.79 19.54 -2.15
CA LEU A 37 6.16 20.00 -0.81
C LEU A 37 7.59 20.54 -0.80
N THR A 38 7.76 21.72 -0.23
CA THR A 38 9.08 22.36 -0.01
C THR A 38 9.75 21.91 1.29
N ALA A 39 8.99 21.29 2.20
CA ALA A 39 9.45 20.75 3.47
C ALA A 39 8.56 19.58 3.93
N VAL A 40 9.02 18.82 4.93
CA VAL A 40 8.23 17.75 5.54
C VAL A 40 7.05 18.38 6.31
N PRO A 41 5.80 17.97 6.04
CA PRO A 41 4.64 18.58 6.67
C PRO A 41 4.44 18.02 8.09
N GLU A 42 4.10 18.90 9.03
CA GLU A 42 3.79 18.50 10.42
C GLU A 42 2.40 17.85 10.55
N LYS A 43 1.49 18.17 9.62
CA LYS A 43 0.12 17.65 9.61
C LYS A 43 -0.34 17.34 8.20
N VAL A 44 -0.98 16.19 8.04
CA VAL A 44 -1.58 15.74 6.78
C VAL A 44 -3.04 15.39 7.04
N ASN A 45 -3.93 16.02 6.28
CA ASN A 45 -5.35 15.68 6.28
C ASN A 45 -5.65 14.85 5.04
N ILE A 46 -6.24 13.68 5.22
CA ILE A 46 -6.56 12.75 4.14
C ILE A 46 -8.07 12.59 4.09
N TYR A 47 -8.65 12.93 2.95
CA TYR A 47 -10.06 12.78 2.70
C TYR A 47 -10.28 11.52 1.87
N VAL A 48 -11.01 10.57 2.44
CA VAL A 48 -11.36 9.29 1.79
C VAL A 48 -12.87 9.09 1.84
N SER A 49 -13.40 8.41 0.84
CA SER A 49 -14.78 7.95 0.91
C SER A 49 -14.93 6.89 2.00
N PRO A 50 -16.13 6.71 2.58
CA PRO A 50 -16.36 5.68 3.60
C PRO A 50 -16.01 4.26 3.12
N ALA A 51 -16.19 4.00 1.81
CA ALA A 51 -15.80 2.75 1.19
C ALA A 51 -14.28 2.52 1.22
N PHE A 52 -13.50 3.56 0.88
CA PHE A 52 -12.05 3.49 0.99
C PHE A 52 -11.61 3.45 2.46
N LEU A 53 -12.24 4.21 3.35
CA LEU A 53 -11.94 4.16 4.77
C LEU A 53 -12.06 2.72 5.31
N LYS A 54 -13.15 2.03 5.01
CA LYS A 54 -13.38 0.63 5.44
C LYS A 54 -12.31 -0.34 4.93
N ILE A 55 -11.86 -0.18 3.69
CA ILE A 55 -10.87 -1.07 3.08
C ILE A 55 -9.46 -0.80 3.63
N GLY A 56 -9.15 0.42 4.06
CA GLY A 56 -7.81 0.81 4.51
C GLY A 56 -7.58 0.81 6.01
N PHE A 57 -8.65 0.89 6.82
CA PHE A 57 -8.52 1.16 8.25
C PHE A 57 -7.94 -0.02 9.04
N GLY A 58 -8.33 -1.26 8.72
CA GLY A 58 -7.94 -2.45 9.46
C GLY A 58 -6.81 -3.27 8.82
N VAL A 59 -6.13 -2.72 7.79
CA VAL A 59 -5.20 -3.49 6.96
C VAL A 59 -3.78 -3.01 7.19
N ALA A 60 -2.86 -3.96 7.37
CA ALA A 60 -1.44 -3.68 7.50
C ALA A 60 -0.88 -3.09 6.20
N THR A 61 0.03 -2.13 6.34
CA THR A 61 0.80 -1.62 5.20
C THR A 61 2.00 -2.54 4.98
N PRO A 62 2.35 -2.91 3.74
CA PRO A 62 3.54 -3.70 3.48
C PRO A 62 4.78 -3.10 4.15
N GLY A 63 5.47 -3.90 4.98
CA GLY A 63 6.64 -3.45 5.74
C GLY A 63 6.34 -2.80 7.09
N THR A 64 5.09 -2.77 7.57
CA THR A 64 4.71 -2.27 8.90
C THR A 64 4.03 -3.35 9.74
N THR A 65 4.23 -3.27 11.05
CA THR A 65 3.46 -4.06 12.02
C THR A 65 2.13 -3.44 12.37
N GLU A 66 1.97 -2.13 12.16
CA GLU A 66 0.74 -1.41 12.47
C GLU A 66 -0.18 -1.27 11.25
N PRO A 67 -1.48 -1.55 11.40
CA PRO A 67 -2.48 -1.27 10.38
C PRO A 67 -2.92 0.20 10.39
N GLY A 68 -3.39 0.66 9.23
CA GLY A 68 -4.14 1.91 9.15
C GLY A 68 -3.66 2.90 8.10
N ILE A 69 -4.55 3.84 7.81
CA ILE A 69 -4.36 4.90 6.82
C ILE A 69 -3.24 5.89 7.23
N PRO A 70 -3.10 6.29 8.51
CA PRO A 70 -2.05 7.24 8.90
C PRO A 70 -0.64 6.73 8.63
N ILE A 71 -0.39 5.44 8.92
CA ILE A 71 0.94 4.87 8.73
C ILE A 71 1.26 4.64 7.25
N ALA A 72 0.29 4.19 6.46
CA ALA A 72 0.41 4.09 5.01
C ALA A 72 0.75 5.43 4.36
N ALA A 73 0.06 6.49 4.79
CA ALA A 73 0.26 7.84 4.31
C ALA A 73 1.62 8.43 4.72
N ALA A 74 2.03 8.24 5.97
CA ALA A 74 3.34 8.68 6.44
C ALA A 74 4.47 7.98 5.66
N LEU A 75 4.33 6.68 5.40
CA LEU A 75 5.26 5.90 4.59
C LEU A 75 5.35 6.40 3.15
N GLY A 76 4.20 6.69 2.54
CA GLY A 76 4.15 7.27 1.19
C GLY A 76 4.84 8.62 1.12
N LEU A 77 4.56 9.50 2.07
CA LEU A 77 5.09 10.85 2.10
C LEU A 77 6.60 10.91 2.41
N VAL A 78 7.06 10.13 3.37
CA VAL A 78 8.47 10.11 3.81
C VAL A 78 9.30 9.20 2.92
N GLY A 79 8.84 7.95 2.70
CA GLY A 79 9.58 6.90 2.01
C GLY A 79 9.22 6.69 0.53
N GLY A 80 8.10 7.22 0.05
CA GLY A 80 7.65 7.03 -1.32
C GLY A 80 8.43 7.85 -2.35
N GLY A 81 8.71 7.22 -3.50
CA GLY A 81 9.19 7.85 -4.73
C GLY A 81 8.05 7.98 -5.75
N LEU A 82 8.14 8.99 -6.63
CA LEU A 82 7.06 9.46 -7.53
C LEU A 82 6.61 8.50 -8.63
N TYR A 83 7.20 7.31 -8.76
CA TYR A 83 6.92 6.40 -9.87
C TYR A 83 6.74 4.95 -9.40
N PRO A 84 5.85 4.17 -10.04
CA PRO A 84 5.73 2.72 -9.82
C PRO A 84 7.01 1.91 -10.17
N GLY A 85 8.12 2.56 -10.54
CA GLY A 85 9.42 1.94 -10.80
C GLY A 85 10.61 2.55 -10.03
N THR A 86 10.39 3.45 -9.07
CA THR A 86 11.47 3.94 -8.18
C THR A 86 11.28 3.40 -6.78
N ALA A 87 12.23 2.57 -6.32
CA ALA A 87 12.52 2.00 -4.99
C ALA A 87 11.42 1.93 -3.89
N GLY A 88 10.62 2.97 -3.67
CA GLY A 88 9.55 3.01 -2.66
C GLY A 88 8.28 2.25 -3.03
N ALA A 89 7.86 2.28 -4.31
CA ALA A 89 6.71 1.49 -4.78
C ALA A 89 7.06 -0.01 -4.90
N GLU A 90 8.26 -0.34 -5.38
CA GLU A 90 8.75 -1.72 -5.38
C GLU A 90 9.06 -2.24 -3.97
N ALA A 91 9.41 -1.41 -3.00
CA ALA A 91 9.52 -1.86 -1.60
C ALA A 91 8.16 -2.32 -1.04
N MET A 92 7.06 -1.70 -1.47
CA MET A 92 5.68 -2.09 -1.11
C MET A 92 5.18 -3.28 -1.93
N TYR A 93 5.48 -3.35 -3.23
CA TYR A 93 4.99 -4.39 -4.15
C TYR A 93 5.90 -5.64 -4.22
N GLY A 94 7.18 -5.49 -3.86
CA GLY A 94 8.23 -6.50 -4.01
C GLY A 94 8.57 -7.28 -2.73
N ARG A 95 8.10 -6.82 -1.56
CA ARG A 95 8.12 -7.66 -0.35
C ARG A 95 6.78 -8.38 -0.24
N ARG A 96 6.82 -9.63 -0.70
CA ARG A 96 5.81 -10.67 -0.50
C ARG A 96 5.04 -10.45 0.81
N CYS A 97 3.75 -10.17 0.69
CA CYS A 97 2.79 -10.45 1.76
C CYS A 97 2.87 -11.93 2.16
#